data_AF-A0A3M1ZTP7-F1
#
_entry.id   AF-A0A3M1ZTP7-F1
#
_cell.length_a   1.000
_cell.length_b   1.000
_cell.length_c   1.000
_cell.angle_alpha   90.00
_cell.angle_beta   90.00
_cell.angle_gamma   90.00
#
_symmetry.space_group_name_H-M   'P 1'
#
loop_
_entity.id
_entity.type
_entity.pdbx_description
1 polymer ?
#
loop_
_entity_poly.entity_id
_entity_poly.type
_entity_poly.pdbx_seq_one_letter_code
_entity_poly.pdbx_strand_id
1 'polypeptide(L)'
;MLLVLLSGCNQQSPAVPAYPEMTGEGFKTFAEHCSACHAPPKPTTHTAREWPSVIARMQQHRIQRGLGAMPAADMVKIKDYLLEYARSEDER
;
A
#
# COMPACT_ATOMS: atom_id res chain seq x y z
N MET A 1 -42.90 -8.47 33.41
CA MET A 1 -42.00 -7.71 32.51
C MET A 1 -40.59 -7.83 33.05
N LEU A 2 -39.69 -8.53 32.34
CA LEU A 2 -38.25 -8.21 32.27
C LEU A 2 -37.60 -9.17 31.26
N LEU A 3 -37.28 -8.68 30.07
CA LEU A 3 -36.39 -9.35 29.12
C LEU A 3 -35.12 -8.49 29.04
N VAL A 4 -34.05 -9.04 29.59
CA VAL A 4 -32.72 -8.44 29.68
C VAL A 4 -32.10 -8.36 28.29
N LEU A 5 -31.84 -7.15 27.80
CA LEU A 5 -31.11 -6.90 26.57
C LEU A 5 -29.61 -7.05 26.84
N LEU A 6 -29.05 -8.21 26.52
CA LEU A 6 -27.61 -8.41 26.41
C LEU A 6 -27.09 -7.61 25.21
N SER A 7 -26.59 -6.41 25.48
CA SER A 7 -25.87 -5.60 24.50
C SER A 7 -24.50 -6.23 24.23
N GLY A 8 -24.35 -6.91 23.10
CA GLY A 8 -23.06 -7.37 22.61
C GLY A 8 -22.26 -6.20 22.05
N CYS A 9 -21.14 -5.86 22.69
CA CYS A 9 -20.16 -4.93 22.11
C CYS A 9 -19.49 -5.61 20.91
N ASN A 10 -19.95 -5.31 19.70
CA ASN A 10 -19.26 -5.68 18.48
C ASN A 10 -18.04 -4.76 18.28
N GLN A 11 -16.93 -5.08 18.95
CA GLN A 11 -15.65 -4.39 18.73
C GLN A 11 -15.02 -4.90 17.44
N GLN A 12 -15.55 -4.45 16.30
CA GLN A 12 -14.86 -4.58 15.02
C GLN A 12 -13.69 -3.60 15.02
N SER A 13 -12.56 -3.98 15.60
CA SER A 13 -11.31 -3.24 15.40
C SER A 13 -11.06 -3.18 13.88
N PRO A 14 -10.81 -1.99 13.30
CA PRO A 14 -10.48 -1.90 11.89
C PRO A 14 -9.22 -2.73 11.66
N ALA A 15 -9.32 -3.77 10.83
CA ALA A 15 -8.19 -4.59 10.46
C ALA A 15 -7.13 -3.68 9.83
N VAL A 16 -5.93 -3.66 10.42
CA VAL A 16 -4.77 -3.05 9.79
C VAL A 16 -4.62 -3.70 8.40
N PRO A 17 -4.49 -2.93 7.31
CA PRO A 17 -4.29 -3.52 6.00
C PRO A 17 -3.05 -4.42 6.05
N ALA A 18 -3.23 -5.72 5.87
CA ALA A 18 -2.12 -6.65 5.74
C ALA A 18 -1.45 -6.44 4.37
N TYR A 19 -0.13 -6.29 4.38
CA TYR A 19 0.71 -6.24 3.18
C TYR A 19 1.55 -7.52 3.10
N PRO A 20 1.94 -7.97 1.90
CA PRO A 20 2.88 -9.09 1.76
C PRO A 20 4.28 -8.75 2.30
N GLU A 21 4.98 -9.75 2.85
CA GLU A 21 6.39 -9.65 3.27
C GLU A 21 6.74 -8.42 4.13
N MET A 22 5.93 -8.10 5.15
CA MET A 22 6.10 -6.88 5.96
C MET A 22 7.43 -6.77 6.71
N THR A 23 8.16 -7.88 6.88
CA THR A 23 9.50 -7.89 7.50
C THR A 23 10.63 -7.73 6.48
N GLY A 24 10.34 -7.91 5.19
CA GLY A 24 11.28 -7.84 4.09
C GLY A 24 11.72 -6.41 3.74
N GLU A 25 12.87 -6.31 3.07
CA GLU A 25 13.44 -5.01 2.68
C GLU A 25 12.56 -4.28 1.65
N GLY A 26 11.99 -5.01 0.69
CA GLY A 26 11.09 -4.44 -0.33
C GLY A 26 9.88 -3.72 0.28
N PHE A 27 9.21 -4.35 1.24
CA PHE A 27 8.11 -3.72 1.97
C PHE A 27 8.58 -2.51 2.77
N LYS A 28 9.72 -2.59 3.47
CA LYS A 28 10.23 -1.47 4.29
C LYS A 28 10.48 -0.23 3.43
N THR A 29 11.18 -0.38 2.29
CA THR A 29 11.42 0.73 1.36
C THR A 29 10.11 1.24 0.74
N PHE A 30 9.18 0.35 0.38
CA PHE A 30 7.86 0.71 -0.09
C PHE A 30 7.06 1.53 0.95
N ALA A 31 7.00 1.07 2.19
CA ALA A 31 6.29 1.75 3.27
C ALA A 31 6.92 3.11 3.57
N GLU A 32 8.25 3.21 3.63
CA GLU A 32 8.97 4.45 3.90
C GLU A 32 8.60 5.56 2.90
N HIS A 33 8.63 5.26 1.61
CA HIS A 33 8.41 6.27 0.57
C HIS A 33 6.94 6.49 0.25
N CYS A 34 6.13 5.42 0.18
CA CYS A 34 4.74 5.50 -0.27
C CYS A 34 3.75 5.83 0.86
N SER A 35 4.16 5.76 2.14
CA SER A 35 3.32 6.17 3.27
C SER A 35 3.50 7.62 3.72
N ALA A 36 4.44 8.36 3.10
CA ALA A 36 4.80 9.71 3.50
C ALA A 36 3.69 10.77 3.36
N CYS A 37 2.60 10.47 2.66
CA CYS A 37 1.46 11.39 2.50
C CYS A 37 0.12 10.81 2.95
N HIS A 38 -0.08 9.51 2.78
CA HIS A 38 -1.29 8.76 3.15
C HIS A 38 -0.93 7.26 3.26
N ALA A 39 -1.86 6.41 3.66
CA ALA A 39 -1.62 4.96 3.67
C ALA A 39 -1.21 4.46 2.26
N PRO A 40 -0.17 3.62 2.14
CA PRO A 40 0.29 3.17 0.83
C PRO A 40 -0.76 2.23 0.19
N PRO A 41 -0.88 2.18 -1.14
CA PRO A 41 -1.85 1.32 -1.80
C PRO A 41 -1.46 -0.16 -1.65
N LYS A 42 -2.43 -1.08 -1.53
CA LYS A 42 -2.11 -2.53 -1.54
C LYS A 42 -1.52 -2.92 -2.91
N PRO A 43 -0.50 -3.79 -2.99
CA PRO A 43 0.04 -4.27 -4.27
C PRO A 43 -1.00 -4.86 -5.23
N THR A 44 -2.07 -5.47 -4.70
CA THR A 44 -3.19 -6.02 -5.49
C THR A 44 -4.19 -4.97 -6.02
N THR A 45 -3.95 -3.68 -5.76
CA THR A 45 -4.83 -2.60 -6.27
C THR A 45 -4.67 -2.39 -7.78
N HIS A 46 -3.50 -2.70 -8.32
CA HIS A 46 -3.16 -2.53 -9.73
C HIS A 46 -2.48 -3.79 -10.27
N THR A 47 -2.59 -4.00 -11.58
CA THR A 47 -1.82 -5.07 -12.25
C THR A 47 -0.36 -4.68 -12.41
N ALA A 48 0.49 -5.67 -12.71
CA ALA A 48 1.91 -5.44 -12.96
C ALA A 48 2.14 -4.40 -14.08
N ARG A 49 1.31 -4.41 -15.13
CA ARG A 49 1.39 -3.43 -16.22
C ARG A 49 1.00 -2.01 -15.80
N GLU A 50 0.11 -1.86 -14.83
CA GLU A 50 -0.39 -0.57 -14.38
C GLU A 50 0.57 0.13 -13.41
N TRP A 51 1.25 -0.64 -12.54
CA TRP A 51 2.11 -0.12 -11.48
C TRP A 51 3.17 0.91 -11.90
N PRO A 52 3.92 0.74 -13.01
CA PRO A 52 4.91 1.73 -13.44
C PRO A 52 4.32 3.14 -13.60
N SER A 53 3.10 3.24 -14.15
CA SER A 53 2.42 4.53 -14.32
C SER A 53 2.00 5.16 -12.98
N VAL A 54 1.58 4.33 -12.02
CA VAL A 54 1.17 4.76 -10.68
C VAL A 54 2.39 5.28 -9.90
N ILE A 55 3.51 4.56 -9.95
CA ILE A 55 4.77 4.97 -9.30
C ILE A 55 5.23 6.31 -9.87
N ALA A 56 5.23 6.47 -11.20
CA ALA A 56 5.60 7.73 -11.85
C ALA A 56 4.71 8.92 -11.42
N ARG A 57 3.38 8.69 -11.33
CA ARG A 57 2.43 9.70 -10.85
C ARG A 57 2.70 10.09 -9.39
N MET A 58 2.94 9.11 -8.51
CA MET A 58 3.22 9.39 -7.10
C MET A 58 4.55 10.11 -6.92
N GLN A 59 5.59 9.74 -7.65
CA GLN A 59 6.87 10.45 -7.67
C GLN A 59 6.69 11.94 -8.05
N GLN A 60 5.88 12.23 -9.08
CA GLN A 60 5.57 13.62 -9.43
C GLN A 60 4.85 14.36 -8.29
N HIS A 61 3.87 13.73 -7.65
CA HIS A 61 3.18 14.33 -6.50
C HIS A 61 4.14 14.59 -5.33
N ARG A 62 5.09 13.67 -5.06
CA ARG A 62 6.12 13.88 -4.03
C ARG A 62 6.95 15.13 -4.30
N ILE A 63 7.42 15.29 -5.54
CA ILE A 63 8.21 16.46 -5.97
C ILE A 63 7.38 17.74 -5.83
N GLN A 64 6.13 17.75 -6.31
CA GLN A 64 5.23 18.91 -6.22
C GLN A 64 4.92 19.32 -4.76
N ARG A 65 5.01 18.38 -3.81
CA ARG A 65 4.84 18.62 -2.38
C ARG A 65 6.14 18.99 -1.66
N GLY A 66 7.26 19.11 -2.37
CA GLY A 66 8.56 19.49 -1.79
C GLY A 66 9.30 18.36 -1.07
N LEU A 67 8.86 17.11 -1.23
CA LEU A 67 9.51 15.94 -0.61
C LEU A 67 10.72 15.43 -1.42
N GLY A 68 10.97 16.04 -2.57
CA GLY A 68 12.03 15.63 -3.49
C GLY A 68 11.72 14.35 -4.25
N ALA A 69 12.67 13.96 -5.09
CA ALA A 69 12.62 12.72 -5.86
C ALA A 69 13.08 11.54 -4.99
N MET A 70 12.40 10.39 -5.09
CA MET A 70 12.93 9.14 -4.55
C MET A 70 14.28 8.78 -5.19
N PRO A 71 15.25 8.24 -4.41
CA PRO A 71 16.49 7.70 -4.97
C PRO A 71 16.21 6.60 -6.00
N ALA A 72 17.06 6.51 -7.04
CA ALA A 72 16.88 5.51 -8.11
C ALA A 72 16.93 4.07 -7.58
N ALA A 73 17.78 3.78 -6.60
CA ALA A 73 17.88 2.47 -5.97
C ALA A 73 16.58 2.09 -5.24
N ASP A 74 15.95 3.04 -4.55
CA ASP A 74 14.69 2.80 -3.84
C ASP A 74 13.53 2.63 -4.82
N MET A 75 13.51 3.38 -5.91
CA MET A 75 12.53 3.22 -6.99
C MET A 75 12.55 1.81 -7.59
N VAL A 76 13.73 1.21 -7.72
CA VAL A 76 13.87 -0.19 -8.18
C VAL A 76 13.22 -1.13 -7.16
N LYS A 77 13.59 -1.03 -5.87
CA LYS A 77 13.03 -1.90 -4.82
C LYS A 77 11.51 -1.77 -4.69
N ILE A 78 10.99 -0.55 -4.76
CA ILE A 78 9.55 -0.25 -4.71
C ILE A 78 8.83 -0.90 -5.89
N LYS A 79 9.36 -0.72 -7.10
CA LYS A 79 8.79 -1.30 -8.31
C LYS A 79 8.80 -2.83 -8.21
N ASP A 80 9.93 -3.43 -7.84
CA ASP A 80 10.06 -4.88 -7.77
C ASP A 80 9.06 -5.47 -6.76
N TYR A 81 8.94 -4.88 -5.56
CA TYR A 81 7.94 -5.27 -4.58
C TYR A 81 6.50 -5.15 -5.11
N LEU A 82 6.15 -4.02 -5.74
CA LEU A 82 4.80 -3.81 -6.26
C LEU A 82 4.46 -4.75 -7.42
N LEU A 83 5.43 -5.10 -8.27
CA LEU A 83 5.25 -6.04 -9.37
C LEU A 83 5.14 -7.48 -8.88
N GLU A 84 5.94 -7.88 -7.88
CA GLU A 84 5.92 -9.23 -7.30
C GLU A 84 4.55 -9.59 -6.70
N TYR A 85 3.91 -8.61 -6.06
CA TYR A 85 2.62 -8.79 -5.40
C TYR A 85 1.44 -8.13 -6.12
N ALA A 86 1.61 -7.79 -7.40
CA ALA A 86 0.58 -7.15 -8.20
C ALA A 86 -0.67 -8.03 -8.34
N ARG A 87 -1.82 -7.42 -8.66
CA ARG A 87 -2.99 -8.18 -9.12
C ARG A 87 -2.63 -8.94 -10.39
N SER A 88 -3.16 -10.16 -10.55
CA SER A 88 -3.00 -10.90 -11.78
C SER A 88 -3.62 -10.14 -12.96
N GLU A 89 -3.08 -10.34 -14.16
CA GLU A 89 -3.58 -9.67 -15.36
C GLU A 89 -4.93 -10.25 -15.84
N ASP A 90 -5.26 -11.45 -15.40
CA ASP A 90 -6.42 -12.24 -15.89
C ASP A 90 -7.70 -12.01 -15.05
N GLU A 91 -7.61 -11.35 -13.90
CA GLU A 91 -8.73 -11.08 -12.97
C GLU A 91 -9.57 -9.83 -13.34
N ARG A 92 -9.82 -9.54 -14.62
CA ARG A 92 -10.68 -8.40 -15.03
C ARG A 92 -12.17 -8.72 -14.95
#